data_AF-A0A7S2LM53-F1
#
_entry.id   AF-A0A7S2LM53-F1
#
_cell.length_a   1.000
_cell.length_b   1.000
_cell.length_c   1.000
_cell.angle_alpha   90.00
_cell.angle_beta   90.00
_cell.angle_gamma   90.00
#
_symmetry.space_group_name_H-M   'P 1'
#
loop_
_entity.id
_entity.type
_entity.pdbx_description
1 polymer ?
#
loop_
_entity_poly.entity_id
_entity_poly.type
_entity_poly.pdbx_seq_one_letter_code
_entity_poly.pdbx_strand_id
1 'polypeptide(L)'
;ACVQETTTLLSTRTDDEILNTRQMTEPTMIVAMKFLTKLESSMSQTTPRSVPFVTQQIIELSLSKGMSPMSPIGFVYFGSLISKRGDISSGYRYVKLALSLLDKVGRECAGEVICIATQVKIFVEPIQAALEYHDDGYAASMVTGDVYNALLNAILKDACMYVAGVKLQTMREEYNKSERLAKENNHFIHLVLIKQVQRDVLRLIGSDEEVTIPEEEKLVASNNSVLKTFCFRKAYISFMFRSYDDAKEYVSKFFDCHENAWASLVVSHIYNALYTGLISFWVARKSRDAQCWIARGNESKLTLKRWAESSRWTFENKWYLLEAEESFSHNDYEAAKSFYKQAISSAKLHKFVHEEALAYELAAYFHLELGEMEQSMEYFLAAHERYHEWGAFGKCSSLFEFVNSSFSPASIESDVAP
;
A
#
# COMPACT_ATOMS: atom_id res chain seq x y z
N ALA A 1 17.47 -12.73 14.35
CA ALA A 1 17.73 -12.81 15.79
C ALA A 1 16.52 -12.26 16.55
N CYS A 2 16.43 -10.96 16.83
CA CYS A 2 15.41 -10.36 17.72
C CYS A 2 13.97 -10.87 17.55
N VAL A 3 13.39 -10.76 16.35
CA VAL A 3 12.01 -11.21 16.13
C VAL A 3 11.83 -12.69 16.49
N GLN A 4 12.81 -13.56 16.21
CA GLN A 4 12.73 -14.98 16.54
C GLN A 4 12.86 -15.22 18.06
N GLU A 5 13.72 -14.46 18.73
CA GLU A 5 13.88 -14.49 20.19
C GLU A 5 12.58 -14.04 20.87
N THR A 6 11.99 -12.92 20.43
CA THR A 6 10.70 -12.44 20.92
C THR A 6 9.57 -13.44 20.64
N THR A 7 9.54 -14.08 19.47
CA THR A 7 8.57 -15.17 19.17
C THR A 7 8.73 -16.31 20.17
N THR A 8 9.97 -16.71 20.48
CA THR A 8 10.26 -17.78 21.44
C THR A 8 9.88 -17.39 22.86
N LEU A 9 10.13 -16.14 23.27
CA LEU A 9 9.72 -15.62 24.56
C LEU A 9 8.19 -15.66 24.70
N LEU A 10 7.47 -15.19 23.68
CA LEU A 10 6.01 -15.11 23.71
C LEU A 10 5.32 -16.47 23.53
N SER A 11 5.96 -17.45 22.88
CA SER A 11 5.38 -18.80 22.74
C SER A 11 5.30 -19.57 24.06
N THR A 12 6.05 -19.14 25.08
CA THR A 12 5.99 -19.73 26.43
C THR A 12 4.81 -19.24 27.26
N ARG A 13 4.00 -18.30 26.74
CA ARG A 13 2.87 -17.71 27.45
C ARG A 13 1.62 -17.71 26.59
N THR A 14 0.47 -17.92 27.22
CA THR A 14 -0.84 -17.75 26.57
C THR A 14 -1.20 -16.27 26.49
N ASP A 15 -2.08 -15.92 25.54
CA ASP A 15 -2.58 -14.54 25.42
C ASP A 15 -3.28 -14.09 26.71
N ASP A 16 -3.98 -14.99 27.41
CA ASP A 16 -4.63 -14.72 28.70
C ASP A 16 -3.62 -14.44 29.83
N GLU A 17 -2.50 -15.15 29.89
CA GLU A 17 -1.42 -14.87 30.85
C GLU A 17 -0.78 -13.50 30.59
N ILE A 18 -0.63 -13.12 29.31
CA ILE A 18 -0.11 -11.81 28.94
C ILE A 18 -1.11 -10.71 29.37
N LEU A 19 -2.40 -10.89 29.06
CA LEU A 19 -3.47 -9.93 29.42
C LEU A 19 -3.63 -9.73 30.93
N ASN A 20 -3.34 -10.76 31.72
CA ASN A 20 -3.45 -10.72 33.19
C ASN A 20 -2.09 -10.49 33.88
N THR A 21 -1.06 -10.09 33.15
CA THR A 21 0.22 -9.68 33.73
C THR A 21 0.01 -8.47 34.65
N ARG A 22 0.63 -8.50 35.85
CA ARG A 22 0.53 -7.43 36.85
C ARG A 22 0.87 -6.05 36.26
N GLN A 23 0.29 -4.98 36.80
CA GLN A 23 0.67 -3.63 36.42
C GLN A 23 2.08 -3.28 36.90
N MET A 24 2.77 -2.45 36.11
CA MET A 24 4.08 -1.90 36.42
C MET A 24 3.96 -0.83 37.51
N THR A 25 4.68 -1.00 38.61
CA THR A 25 4.63 -0.07 39.75
C THR A 25 5.93 0.73 39.94
N GLU A 26 7.03 0.32 39.31
CA GLU A 26 8.34 0.97 39.46
C GLU A 26 8.41 2.26 38.62
N PRO A 27 8.54 3.46 39.21
CA PRO A 27 8.50 4.72 38.46
C PRO A 27 9.58 4.85 37.37
N THR A 28 10.79 4.36 37.65
CA THR A 28 11.91 4.36 36.70
C THR A 28 11.58 3.54 35.45
N MET A 29 10.91 2.40 35.62
CA MET A 29 10.52 1.54 34.50
C MET A 29 9.39 2.16 33.68
N ILE A 30 8.44 2.84 34.33
CA ILE A 30 7.37 3.57 33.63
C ILE A 30 7.96 4.66 32.73
N VAL A 31 8.95 5.41 33.22
CA VAL A 31 9.66 6.42 32.41
C VAL A 31 10.46 5.76 31.28
N ALA A 32 11.14 4.65 31.55
CA ALA A 32 11.87 3.89 30.53
C ALA A 32 10.93 3.42 29.40
N MET A 33 9.72 2.94 29.74
CA MET A 33 8.72 2.54 28.75
C MET A 33 8.32 3.71 27.85
N LYS A 34 8.06 4.90 28.40
CA LYS A 34 7.75 6.10 27.59
C LYS A 34 8.88 6.49 26.65
N PHE A 35 10.14 6.38 27.11
CA PHE A 35 11.31 6.65 26.28
C PHE A 35 11.44 5.64 25.14
N LEU A 36 11.32 4.34 25.44
CA LEU A 36 11.41 3.27 24.44
C LEU A 36 10.32 3.38 23.38
N THR A 37 9.08 3.67 23.76
CA THR A 37 8.00 3.86 22.78
C THR A 37 8.22 5.07 21.89
N LYS A 38 8.78 6.18 22.42
CA LYS A 38 9.12 7.33 21.56
C LYS A 38 10.27 7.00 20.61
N LEU A 39 11.22 6.18 21.07
CA LEU A 39 12.32 5.68 20.25
C LEU A 39 11.79 4.76 19.13
N GLU A 40 10.81 3.90 19.42
CA GLU A 40 10.14 3.00 18.45
C GLU A 40 9.58 3.79 17.26
N SER A 41 8.75 4.81 17.52
CA SER A 41 8.12 5.62 16.46
C SER A 41 9.15 6.44 15.65
N SER A 42 10.21 6.91 16.31
CA SER A 42 11.26 7.71 15.67
C SER A 42 12.17 6.84 14.78
N MET A 43 12.64 5.70 15.31
CA MET A 43 13.49 4.76 14.59
C MET A 43 12.76 4.07 13.43
N SER A 44 11.43 3.92 13.52
CA SER A 44 10.62 3.40 12.40
C SER A 44 10.75 4.21 11.12
N GLN A 45 11.13 5.49 11.23
CA GLN A 45 11.30 6.41 10.10
C GLN A 45 12.76 6.65 9.73
N THR A 46 13.67 6.64 10.71
CA THR A 46 15.09 7.02 10.51
C THR A 46 16.04 5.83 10.45
N THR A 47 15.74 4.73 11.14
CA THR A 47 16.58 3.53 11.20
C THR A 47 15.75 2.25 11.33
N PRO A 48 14.99 1.86 10.29
CA PRO A 48 14.03 0.75 10.37
C PRO A 48 14.65 -0.60 10.81
N ARG A 49 15.94 -0.82 10.55
CA ARG A 49 16.67 -2.04 10.95
C ARG A 49 16.81 -2.21 12.46
N SER A 50 16.78 -1.11 13.22
CA SER A 50 16.96 -1.12 14.67
C SER A 50 15.66 -1.31 15.44
N VAL A 51 14.50 -1.10 14.79
CA VAL A 51 13.17 -1.20 15.40
C VAL A 51 12.93 -2.52 16.14
N PRO A 52 13.25 -3.71 15.57
CA PRO A 52 13.00 -4.97 16.27
C PRO A 52 13.67 -5.10 17.66
N PHE A 53 14.79 -4.42 17.89
CA PHE A 53 15.48 -4.41 19.17
C PHE A 53 14.73 -3.58 20.22
N VAL A 54 14.13 -2.47 19.80
CA VAL A 54 13.34 -1.59 20.67
C VAL A 54 12.01 -2.26 21.00
N THR A 55 11.33 -2.83 19.99
CA THR A 55 10.12 -3.65 20.18
C THR A 55 10.34 -4.78 21.19
N GLN A 56 11.45 -5.52 21.06
CA GLN A 56 11.81 -6.61 21.97
C GLN A 56 11.99 -6.12 23.41
N GLN A 57 12.72 -5.03 23.62
CA GLN A 57 12.93 -4.47 24.96
C GLN A 57 11.62 -4.01 25.62
N ILE A 58 10.71 -3.39 24.86
CA ILE A 58 9.38 -3.00 25.37
C ILE A 58 8.62 -4.24 25.86
N ILE A 59 8.65 -5.35 25.10
CA ILE A 59 8.00 -6.61 25.48
C ILE A 59 8.68 -7.24 26.71
N GLU A 60 10.00 -7.35 26.73
CA GLU A 60 10.75 -7.94 27.85
C GLU A 60 10.52 -7.21 29.17
N LEU A 61 10.53 -5.87 29.15
CA LEU A 61 10.23 -5.06 30.33
C LEU A 61 8.77 -5.23 30.76
N SER A 62 7.84 -5.22 29.81
CA SER A 62 6.40 -5.43 30.10
C SER A 62 6.15 -6.78 30.77
N LEU A 63 6.82 -7.84 30.29
CA LEU A 63 6.66 -9.20 30.78
C LEU A 63 7.39 -9.47 32.11
N SER A 64 8.44 -8.73 32.44
CA SER A 64 9.27 -8.93 33.65
C SER A 64 8.94 -7.96 34.78
N LYS A 65 8.69 -6.69 34.46
CA LYS A 65 8.42 -5.60 35.41
C LYS A 65 6.93 -5.27 35.55
N GLY A 66 6.09 -5.88 34.72
CA GLY A 66 4.64 -5.64 34.68
C GLY A 66 4.25 -4.73 33.52
N MET A 67 2.95 -4.69 33.22
CA MET A 67 2.43 -3.92 32.10
C MET A 67 2.25 -2.45 32.46
N SER A 68 2.63 -1.56 31.56
CA SER A 68 2.38 -0.11 31.65
C SER A 68 1.40 0.34 30.57
N PRO A 69 0.83 1.55 30.66
CA PRO A 69 0.01 2.13 29.58
C PRO A 69 0.68 2.15 28.20
N MET A 70 2.02 2.02 28.15
CA MET A 70 2.83 2.00 26.92
C MET A 70 3.15 0.59 26.41
N SER A 71 2.91 -0.46 27.20
CA SER A 71 3.15 -1.85 26.82
C SER A 71 2.47 -2.29 25.51
N PRO A 72 1.23 -1.86 25.18
CA PRO A 72 0.56 -2.23 23.93
C PRO A 72 1.36 -1.92 22.66
N ILE A 73 2.21 -0.88 22.68
CA ILE A 73 3.10 -0.51 21.57
C ILE A 73 4.03 -1.67 21.19
N GLY A 74 4.63 -2.35 22.17
CA GLY A 74 5.53 -3.48 21.89
C GLY A 74 4.82 -4.59 21.11
N PHE A 75 3.61 -4.94 21.53
CA PHE A 75 2.83 -6.02 20.91
C PHE A 75 2.31 -5.68 19.51
N VAL A 76 1.85 -4.43 19.29
CA VAL A 76 1.33 -4.03 17.97
C VAL A 76 2.45 -3.94 16.93
N TYR A 77 3.61 -3.37 17.29
CA TYR A 77 4.76 -3.29 16.39
C TYR A 77 5.35 -4.68 16.15
N PHE A 78 5.38 -5.56 17.18
CA PHE A 78 5.78 -6.94 16.97
C PHE A 78 4.86 -7.67 16.00
N GLY A 79 3.54 -7.52 16.15
CA GLY A 79 2.55 -8.06 15.21
C GLY A 79 2.76 -7.56 13.77
N SER A 80 3.05 -6.27 13.61
CA SER A 80 3.38 -5.66 12.31
C SER A 80 4.68 -6.22 11.72
N LEU A 81 5.74 -6.37 12.53
CA LEU A 81 7.04 -6.89 12.10
C LEU A 81 6.96 -8.33 11.60
N ILE A 82 6.21 -9.20 12.28
CA ILE A 82 6.06 -10.60 11.85
C ILE A 82 5.14 -10.71 10.63
N SER A 83 4.09 -9.87 10.55
CA SER A 83 3.24 -9.78 9.35
C SER A 83 4.07 -9.41 8.12
N LYS A 84 4.96 -8.43 8.27
CA LYS A 84 5.87 -8.01 7.18
C LYS A 84 6.80 -9.13 6.71
N ARG A 85 7.19 -10.03 7.60
CA ARG A 85 8.03 -11.20 7.27
C ARG A 85 7.25 -12.35 6.63
N GLY A 86 5.93 -12.22 6.51
CA GLY A 86 5.05 -13.18 5.84
C GLY A 86 4.08 -13.91 6.77
N ASP A 87 4.25 -13.85 8.10
CA ASP A 87 3.33 -14.50 9.05
C ASP A 87 2.25 -13.51 9.51
N ILE A 88 1.29 -13.26 8.60
CA ILE A 88 0.18 -12.33 8.82
C ILE A 88 -0.79 -12.86 9.89
N SER A 89 -0.99 -14.18 9.96
CA SER A 89 -1.89 -14.79 10.95
C SER A 89 -1.42 -14.54 12.38
N SER A 90 -0.15 -14.86 12.68
CA SER A 90 0.43 -14.55 13.99
C SER A 90 0.46 -13.05 14.23
N GLY A 91 0.76 -12.25 13.20
CA GLY A 91 0.81 -10.80 13.33
C GLY A 91 -0.52 -10.19 13.72
N TYR A 92 -1.60 -10.65 13.09
CA TYR A 92 -2.96 -10.26 13.40
C TYR A 92 -3.38 -10.68 14.82
N ARG A 93 -2.91 -11.84 15.31
CA ARG A 93 -3.09 -12.25 16.71
C ARG A 93 -2.48 -11.22 17.67
N TYR A 94 -1.21 -10.85 17.51
CA TYR A 94 -0.56 -9.89 18.42
C TYR A 94 -1.12 -8.47 18.30
N VAL A 95 -1.60 -8.08 17.12
CA VAL A 95 -2.34 -6.81 16.95
C VAL A 95 -3.65 -6.81 17.76
N LYS A 96 -4.42 -7.90 17.73
CA LYS A 96 -5.62 -8.04 18.57
C LYS A 96 -5.28 -8.06 20.06
N LEU A 97 -4.19 -8.71 20.44
CA LEU A 97 -3.69 -8.71 21.81
C LEU A 97 -3.33 -7.29 22.27
N ALA A 98 -2.62 -6.52 21.44
CA ALA A 98 -2.27 -5.13 21.73
C ALA A 98 -3.50 -4.24 21.93
N LEU A 99 -4.52 -4.39 21.06
CA LEU A 99 -5.79 -3.67 21.21
C LEU A 99 -6.50 -4.05 22.52
N SER A 100 -6.52 -5.34 22.87
CA SER A 100 -7.12 -5.82 24.12
C SER A 100 -6.39 -5.33 25.38
N LEU A 101 -5.07 -5.13 25.29
CA LEU A 101 -4.27 -4.58 26.38
C LEU A 101 -4.65 -3.13 26.71
N LEU A 102 -5.08 -2.31 25.72
CA LEU A 102 -5.47 -0.92 25.95
C LEU A 102 -6.55 -0.79 27.05
N ASP A 103 -7.46 -1.76 27.14
CA ASP A 103 -8.54 -1.77 28.13
C ASP A 103 -8.06 -2.25 29.52
N LYS A 104 -6.90 -2.90 29.60
CA LYS A 104 -6.32 -3.43 30.84
C LYS A 104 -5.33 -2.47 31.50
N VAL A 105 -4.55 -1.75 30.69
CA VAL A 105 -3.39 -0.98 31.17
C VAL A 105 -3.55 0.53 30.98
N GLY A 106 -4.60 0.95 30.27
CA GLY A 106 -4.87 2.35 29.95
C GLY A 106 -4.65 2.68 28.49
N ARG A 107 -5.26 3.79 28.06
CA ARG A 107 -5.39 4.17 26.64
C ARG A 107 -4.43 5.30 26.22
N GLU A 108 -3.35 5.53 26.98
CA GLU A 108 -2.38 6.61 26.73
C GLU A 108 -1.79 6.54 25.30
N CYS A 109 -1.51 5.33 24.82
CA CYS A 109 -0.97 5.08 23.47
C CYS A 109 -2.01 4.57 22.45
N ALA A 110 -3.31 4.66 22.77
CA ALA A 110 -4.36 4.03 21.96
C ALA A 110 -4.36 4.50 20.50
N GLY A 111 -4.12 5.79 20.25
CA GLY A 111 -4.09 6.35 18.91
C GLY A 111 -3.04 5.72 17.99
N GLU A 112 -1.82 5.53 18.50
CA GLU A 112 -0.72 4.88 17.76
C GLU A 112 -0.97 3.37 17.61
N VAL A 113 -1.45 2.71 18.66
CA VAL A 113 -1.76 1.28 18.62
C VAL A 113 -2.84 0.97 17.60
N ILE A 114 -3.93 1.75 17.57
CA ILE A 114 -5.00 1.58 16.59
C ILE A 114 -4.47 1.86 15.16
N CYS A 115 -3.62 2.87 15.00
CA CYS A 115 -3.01 3.21 13.72
C CYS A 115 -2.22 2.03 13.12
N ILE A 116 -1.26 1.49 13.88
CA ILE A 116 -0.41 0.36 13.43
C ILE A 116 -1.23 -0.92 13.33
N ALA A 117 -2.17 -1.14 14.25
CA ALA A 117 -3.07 -2.28 14.20
C ALA A 117 -3.82 -2.32 12.86
N THR A 118 -4.44 -1.19 12.49
CA THR A 118 -5.24 -1.07 11.27
C THR A 118 -4.44 -1.46 10.01
N GLN A 119 -3.16 -1.09 9.94
CA GLN A 119 -2.27 -1.45 8.83
C GLN A 119 -2.00 -2.95 8.68
N VAL A 120 -2.15 -3.73 9.76
CA VAL A 120 -2.13 -5.20 9.69
C VAL A 120 -3.53 -5.74 9.41
N LYS A 121 -4.57 -5.15 10.01
CA LYS A 121 -5.97 -5.57 9.82
C LYS A 121 -6.39 -5.55 8.36
N ILE A 122 -5.96 -4.57 7.56
CA ILE A 122 -6.28 -4.49 6.11
C ILE A 122 -5.74 -5.66 5.27
N PHE A 123 -4.81 -6.47 5.81
CA PHE A 123 -4.30 -7.69 5.15
C PHE A 123 -5.11 -8.94 5.49
N VAL A 124 -6.10 -8.83 6.39
CA VAL A 124 -6.94 -9.95 6.85
C VAL A 124 -8.42 -9.63 6.65
N GLU A 125 -8.84 -8.43 7.06
CA GLU A 125 -10.19 -7.92 6.92
C GLU A 125 -10.34 -7.15 5.59
N PRO A 126 -11.56 -7.02 5.04
CA PRO A 126 -11.82 -6.17 3.87
C PRO A 126 -11.31 -4.74 4.10
N ILE A 127 -10.44 -4.24 3.22
CA ILE A 127 -9.82 -2.91 3.36
C ILE A 127 -10.85 -1.80 3.51
N GLN A 128 -12.00 -1.91 2.82
CA GLN A 128 -13.09 -0.95 2.87
C GLN A 128 -13.70 -0.79 4.27
N ALA A 129 -13.71 -1.86 5.07
CA ALA A 129 -14.20 -1.83 6.44
C ALA A 129 -13.08 -1.50 7.43
N ALA A 130 -11.90 -2.09 7.24
CA ALA A 130 -10.78 -1.91 8.15
C ALA A 130 -10.25 -0.47 8.17
N LEU A 131 -10.36 0.29 7.08
CA LEU A 131 -9.89 1.68 7.06
C LEU A 131 -10.63 2.60 8.05
N GLU A 132 -11.85 2.24 8.47
CA GLU A 132 -12.65 3.03 9.41
C GLU A 132 -12.03 3.05 10.81
N TYR A 133 -11.23 2.03 11.18
CA TYR A 133 -10.52 2.03 12.47
C TYR A 133 -9.53 3.20 12.61
N HIS A 134 -9.08 3.81 11.52
CA HIS A 134 -8.27 5.02 11.60
C HIS A 134 -9.04 6.21 12.19
N ASP A 135 -10.38 6.24 12.11
CA ASP A 135 -11.18 7.29 12.76
C ASP A 135 -11.13 7.16 14.28
N ASP A 136 -11.21 5.93 14.80
CA ASP A 136 -11.04 5.64 16.23
C ASP A 136 -9.63 6.00 16.71
N GLY A 137 -8.61 5.69 15.90
CA GLY A 137 -7.21 6.02 16.18
C GLY A 137 -6.97 7.54 16.19
N TYR A 138 -7.56 8.25 15.22
CA TYR A 138 -7.53 9.71 15.16
C TYR A 138 -8.16 10.32 16.41
N ALA A 139 -9.39 9.91 16.75
CA ALA A 139 -10.11 10.41 17.91
C ALA A 139 -9.34 10.13 19.22
N ALA A 140 -8.80 8.93 19.39
CA ALA A 140 -7.98 8.57 20.55
C ALA A 140 -6.71 9.44 20.66
N SER A 141 -6.04 9.72 19.54
CA SER A 141 -4.86 10.59 19.51
C SER A 141 -5.19 12.03 19.88
N MET A 142 -6.33 12.55 19.40
CA MET A 142 -6.79 13.90 19.70
C MET A 142 -7.12 14.07 21.19
N VAL A 143 -7.72 13.07 21.83
CA VAL A 143 -8.03 13.10 23.27
C VAL A 143 -6.75 13.21 24.13
N THR A 144 -5.66 12.58 23.72
CA THR A 144 -4.37 12.64 24.43
C THR A 144 -3.48 13.80 24.01
N GLY A 145 -3.90 14.60 23.02
CA GLY A 145 -3.09 15.69 22.46
C GLY A 145 -1.94 15.23 21.57
N ASP A 146 -1.94 13.97 21.13
CA ASP A 146 -0.93 13.43 20.22
C ASP A 146 -1.27 13.78 18.76
N VAL A 147 -0.92 15.01 18.38
CA VAL A 147 -1.24 15.53 17.05
C VAL A 147 -0.50 14.78 15.93
N TYR A 148 0.67 14.20 16.24
CA TYR A 148 1.42 13.40 15.28
C TYR A 148 0.68 12.13 14.91
N ASN A 149 0.22 11.36 15.91
CA ASN A 149 -0.54 10.13 15.64
C ASN A 149 -1.95 10.42 15.10
N ALA A 150 -2.54 11.57 15.43
CA ALA A 150 -3.76 12.03 14.75
C ALA A 150 -3.51 12.23 13.25
N LEU A 151 -2.47 12.98 12.87
CA LEU A 151 -2.10 13.16 11.47
C LEU A 151 -1.76 11.83 10.77
N LEU A 152 -1.02 10.94 11.43
CA LEU A 152 -0.63 9.66 10.85
C LEU A 152 -1.85 8.77 10.55
N ASN A 153 -2.83 8.73 11.46
CA ASN A 153 -4.10 8.03 11.21
C ASN A 153 -4.84 8.60 10.01
N ALA A 154 -4.92 9.94 9.88
CA ALA A 154 -5.57 10.58 8.74
C ALA A 154 -4.88 10.23 7.40
N ILE A 155 -3.55 10.34 7.33
CA ILE A 155 -2.79 10.05 6.11
C ILE A 155 -2.90 8.58 5.71
N LEU A 156 -2.82 7.66 6.67
CA LEU A 156 -2.92 6.24 6.40
C LEU A 156 -4.35 5.82 6.03
N LYS A 157 -5.38 6.48 6.58
CA LYS A 157 -6.75 6.36 6.10
C LYS A 157 -6.87 6.78 4.64
N ASP A 158 -6.35 7.95 4.28
CA ASP A 158 -6.39 8.44 2.89
C ASP A 158 -5.71 7.44 1.94
N ALA A 159 -4.56 6.90 2.33
CA ALA A 159 -3.87 5.87 1.56
C ALA A 159 -4.71 4.58 1.42
N CYS A 160 -5.40 4.15 2.47
CA CYS A 160 -6.32 3.01 2.41
C CYS A 160 -7.54 3.29 1.52
N MET A 161 -8.12 4.49 1.60
CA MET A 161 -9.24 4.90 0.74
C MET A 161 -8.84 4.90 -0.73
N TYR A 162 -7.63 5.37 -1.05
CA TYR A 162 -7.10 5.34 -2.41
C TYR A 162 -6.95 3.91 -2.93
N VAL A 163 -6.38 2.99 -2.13
CA VAL A 163 -6.23 1.56 -2.47
C VAL A 163 -7.57 0.81 -2.49
N ALA A 164 -8.55 1.27 -1.71
CA ALA A 164 -9.91 0.76 -1.71
C ALA A 164 -10.73 1.23 -2.92
N GLY A 165 -10.23 2.18 -3.71
CA GLY A 165 -10.93 2.67 -4.89
C GLY A 165 -12.02 3.69 -4.61
N VAL A 166 -11.92 4.44 -3.51
CA VAL A 166 -12.82 5.56 -3.26
C VAL A 166 -12.73 6.57 -4.42
N LYS A 167 -13.88 7.17 -4.77
CA LYS A 167 -13.99 8.14 -5.87
C LYS A 167 -12.94 9.24 -5.75
N LEU A 168 -12.30 9.58 -6.86
CA LEU A 168 -11.17 10.51 -6.87
C LEU A 168 -11.55 11.92 -6.40
N GLN A 169 -12.80 12.35 -6.63
CA GLN A 169 -13.27 13.64 -6.12
C GLN A 169 -13.31 13.68 -4.58
N THR A 170 -13.75 12.59 -3.94
CA THR A 170 -13.69 12.46 -2.48
C THR A 170 -12.24 12.42 -2.01
N MET A 171 -11.37 11.67 -2.71
CA MET A 171 -9.94 11.64 -2.38
C MET A 171 -9.28 13.03 -2.43
N ARG A 172 -9.64 13.84 -3.42
CA ARG A 172 -9.16 15.22 -3.53
C ARG A 172 -9.55 16.05 -2.29
N GLU A 173 -10.78 15.91 -1.80
CA GLU A 173 -11.26 16.61 -0.60
C GLU A 173 -10.55 16.14 0.68
N GLU A 174 -10.36 14.83 0.85
CA GLU A 174 -9.67 14.28 2.01
C GLU A 174 -8.18 14.68 2.05
N TYR A 175 -7.47 14.60 0.92
CA TYR A 175 -6.09 15.06 0.88
C TYR A 175 -5.95 16.57 1.15
N ASN A 176 -6.92 17.39 0.76
CA ASN A 176 -6.93 18.81 1.13
C ASN A 176 -7.10 19.02 2.64
N LYS A 177 -7.84 18.15 3.34
CA LYS A 177 -7.94 18.18 4.81
C LYS A 177 -6.61 17.77 5.44
N SER A 178 -6.02 16.67 4.98
CA SER A 178 -4.72 16.18 5.49
C SER A 178 -3.58 17.16 5.21
N GLU A 179 -3.58 17.85 4.08
CA GLU A 179 -2.64 18.93 3.77
C GLU A 179 -2.72 20.07 4.79
N ARG A 180 -3.94 20.53 5.11
CA ARG A 180 -4.14 21.58 6.13
C ARG A 180 -3.61 21.14 7.49
N LEU A 181 -3.96 19.93 7.93
CA LEU A 181 -3.48 19.37 9.20
C LEU A 181 -1.96 19.28 9.24
N ALA A 182 -1.32 18.79 8.18
CA ALA A 182 0.14 18.69 8.10
C ALA A 182 0.82 20.07 8.14
N LYS A 183 0.23 21.07 7.47
CA LYS A 183 0.75 22.44 7.41
C LYS A 183 0.62 23.16 8.76
N GLU A 184 -0.55 23.09 9.39
CA GLU A 184 -0.81 23.73 10.69
C GLU A 184 0.09 23.19 11.80
N ASN A 185 0.50 21.92 11.70
CA ASN A 185 1.33 21.24 12.70
C ASN A 185 2.82 21.13 12.30
N ASN A 186 3.24 21.84 11.24
CA ASN A 186 4.63 21.87 10.75
C ASN A 186 5.23 20.49 10.41
N HIS A 187 4.41 19.54 9.95
CA HIS A 187 4.86 18.21 9.53
C HIS A 187 5.30 18.20 8.05
N PHE A 188 6.45 18.83 7.78
CA PHE A 188 6.93 19.09 6.42
C PHE A 188 7.11 17.84 5.53
N ILE A 189 7.67 16.75 6.07
CA ILE A 189 7.86 15.50 5.31
C ILE A 189 6.51 14.93 4.87
N HIS A 190 5.53 14.87 5.78
CA HIS A 190 4.19 14.39 5.47
C HIS A 190 3.47 15.29 4.48
N LEU A 191 3.65 16.62 4.58
CA LEU A 191 3.11 17.57 3.61
C LEU A 191 3.60 17.27 2.18
N VAL A 192 4.89 16.98 2.02
CA VAL A 192 5.47 16.64 0.71
C VAL A 192 4.91 15.34 0.16
N LEU A 193 4.79 14.31 1.00
CA LEU A 193 4.20 13.02 0.61
C LEU A 193 2.73 13.16 0.21
N ILE A 194 1.93 13.93 0.97
CA ILE A 194 0.52 14.22 0.64
C ILE A 194 0.43 14.91 -0.72
N LYS A 195 1.24 15.94 -0.95
CA LYS A 195 1.24 16.68 -2.21
C LYS A 195 1.64 15.84 -3.42
N GLN A 196 2.57 14.90 -3.25
CA GLN A 196 2.90 13.94 -4.31
C GLN A 196 1.67 13.10 -4.71
N VAL A 197 0.87 12.67 -3.75
CA VAL A 197 -0.36 11.90 -4.04
C VAL A 197 -1.45 12.79 -4.64
N GLN A 198 -1.63 14.02 -4.12
CA GLN A 198 -2.56 15.00 -4.71
C GLN A 198 -2.28 15.26 -6.19
N ARG A 199 -1.00 15.40 -6.56
CA ARG A 199 -0.58 15.58 -7.97
C ARG A 199 -1.07 14.44 -8.85
N ASP A 200 -0.96 13.20 -8.38
CA ASP A 200 -1.41 12.04 -9.14
C ASP A 200 -2.93 11.93 -9.21
N VAL A 201 -3.63 12.24 -8.11
CA VAL A 201 -5.11 12.30 -8.06
C VAL A 201 -5.63 13.33 -9.07
N LEU A 202 -5.04 14.53 -9.09
CA LEU A 202 -5.43 15.59 -10.03
C LEU A 202 -5.15 15.20 -11.48
N ARG A 203 -4.02 14.54 -11.75
CA ARG A 203 -3.72 14.01 -13.10
C ARG A 203 -4.73 12.95 -13.54
N LEU A 204 -5.13 12.04 -12.65
CA LEU A 204 -6.15 11.03 -12.95
C LEU A 204 -7.53 11.67 -13.20
N ILE A 205 -7.89 12.70 -12.42
CA ILE A 205 -9.10 13.50 -12.64
C ILE A 205 -9.04 14.26 -13.97
N GLY A 206 -7.86 14.65 -14.45
CA GLY A 206 -7.70 15.53 -15.62
C GLY A 206 -7.87 17.00 -15.25
N SER A 207 -7.45 17.37 -14.03
CA SER A 207 -7.48 18.75 -13.54
C SER A 207 -6.20 19.50 -13.92
N ASP A 208 -6.34 20.75 -14.35
CA ASP A 208 -5.22 21.67 -14.67
C ASP A 208 -4.62 22.34 -13.42
N GLU A 209 -5.10 21.98 -12.23
CA GLU A 209 -4.59 22.51 -10.97
C GLU A 209 -3.13 22.14 -10.72
N GLU A 210 -2.29 23.16 -10.54
CA GLU A 210 -0.88 22.98 -10.27
C GLU A 210 -0.62 22.67 -8.79
N VAL A 211 0.09 21.57 -8.53
CA VAL A 211 0.53 21.21 -7.18
C VAL A 211 1.99 21.59 -7.00
N THR A 212 2.22 22.74 -6.37
CA THR A 212 3.56 23.14 -5.95
C THR A 212 4.00 22.34 -4.72
N ILE A 213 5.14 21.65 -4.83
CA ILE A 213 5.73 20.84 -3.75
C ILE A 213 7.01 21.54 -3.26
N PRO A 214 7.01 22.13 -2.05
CA PRO A 214 8.16 22.85 -1.53
C PRO A 214 9.38 21.92 -1.34
N GLU A 215 10.56 22.37 -1.78
CA GLU A 215 11.84 21.65 -1.64
C GLU A 215 11.84 20.18 -2.13
N GLU A 216 10.96 19.82 -3.09
CA GLU A 216 10.79 18.42 -3.54
C GLU A 216 12.14 17.81 -3.97
N GLU A 217 12.89 18.48 -4.84
CA GLU A 217 14.18 17.97 -5.35
C GLU A 217 15.22 17.75 -4.24
N LYS A 218 15.32 18.70 -3.30
CA LYS A 218 16.26 18.63 -2.18
C LYS A 218 15.90 17.48 -1.23
N LEU A 219 14.62 17.28 -0.95
CA LEU A 219 14.16 16.16 -0.11
C LEU A 219 14.30 14.81 -0.80
N VAL A 220 13.97 14.73 -2.09
CA VAL A 220 14.19 13.53 -2.91
C VAL A 220 15.68 13.17 -2.95
N ALA A 221 16.58 14.15 -2.95
CA ALA A 221 18.03 13.90 -2.91
C ALA A 221 18.57 13.49 -1.52
N SER A 222 17.91 13.90 -0.42
CA SER A 222 18.45 13.76 0.94
C SER A 222 17.70 12.76 1.84
N ASN A 223 16.47 12.39 1.49
CA ASN A 223 15.63 11.49 2.27
C ASN A 223 15.21 10.28 1.43
N ASN A 224 15.76 9.12 1.76
CA ASN A 224 15.54 7.88 1.03
C ASN A 224 14.07 7.40 1.05
N SER A 225 13.31 7.65 2.12
CA SER A 225 11.88 7.30 2.18
C SER A 225 11.05 8.16 1.21
N VAL A 226 11.37 9.45 1.13
CA VAL A 226 10.75 10.38 0.18
C VAL A 226 11.14 10.02 -1.26
N LEU A 227 12.42 9.73 -1.53
CA LEU A 227 12.90 9.28 -2.83
C LEU A 227 12.18 8.02 -3.29
N LYS A 228 12.12 7.00 -2.43
CA LYS A 228 11.47 5.72 -2.76
C LYS A 228 9.99 5.91 -3.07
N THR A 229 9.29 6.71 -2.27
CA THR A 229 7.88 7.03 -2.53
C THR A 229 7.74 7.79 -3.84
N PHE A 230 8.56 8.81 -4.08
CA PHE A 230 8.56 9.59 -5.33
C PHE A 230 8.77 8.72 -6.56
N CYS A 231 9.79 7.86 -6.56
CA CYS A 231 10.06 6.92 -7.66
C CYS A 231 8.88 5.99 -7.90
N PHE A 232 8.30 5.42 -6.84
CA PHE A 232 7.12 4.56 -7.00
C PHE A 232 5.92 5.32 -7.58
N ARG A 233 5.63 6.53 -7.10
CA ARG A 233 4.51 7.34 -7.60
C ARG A 233 4.67 7.70 -9.08
N LYS A 234 5.89 8.08 -9.48
CA LYS A 234 6.23 8.32 -10.89
C LYS A 234 6.07 7.06 -11.75
N ALA A 235 6.55 5.92 -11.27
CA ALA A 235 6.35 4.64 -11.95
C ALA A 235 4.86 4.29 -12.12
N TYR A 236 4.08 4.39 -11.04
CA TYR A 236 2.64 4.14 -11.02
C TYR A 236 1.91 5.02 -12.02
N ILE A 237 2.08 6.35 -11.96
CA ILE A 237 1.32 7.26 -12.81
C ILE A 237 1.75 7.15 -14.28
N SER A 238 3.04 6.91 -14.54
CA SER A 238 3.53 6.64 -15.90
C SER A 238 2.95 5.36 -16.46
N PHE A 239 2.84 4.29 -15.67
CA PHE A 239 2.18 3.06 -16.10
C PHE A 239 0.69 3.28 -16.38
N MET A 240 -0.03 3.97 -15.49
CA MET A 240 -1.45 4.29 -15.68
C MET A 240 -1.72 5.06 -16.98
N PHE A 241 -0.81 5.96 -17.39
CA PHE A 241 -0.91 6.70 -18.64
C PHE A 241 -0.08 6.09 -19.78
N ARG A 242 0.39 4.84 -19.62
CA ARG A 242 1.15 4.06 -20.62
C ARG A 242 2.44 4.73 -21.12
N SER A 243 3.02 5.65 -20.34
CA SER A 243 4.38 6.17 -20.52
C SER A 243 5.39 5.12 -20.03
N TYR A 244 5.53 4.03 -20.78
CA TYR A 244 6.20 2.83 -20.28
C TYR A 244 7.72 2.96 -20.11
N ASP A 245 8.39 3.79 -20.90
CA ASP A 245 9.82 4.05 -20.73
C ASP A 245 10.07 4.72 -19.36
N ASP A 246 9.28 5.74 -19.02
CA ASP A 246 9.31 6.37 -17.70
C ASP A 246 8.96 5.36 -16.60
N ALA A 247 7.92 4.54 -16.81
CA ALA A 247 7.52 3.53 -15.83
C ALA A 247 8.67 2.56 -15.51
N LYS A 248 9.37 2.08 -16.55
CA LYS A 248 10.55 1.21 -16.42
C LYS A 248 11.71 1.91 -15.70
N GLU A 249 12.00 3.16 -16.06
CA GLU A 249 13.06 3.95 -15.44
C GLU A 249 12.80 4.13 -13.94
N TYR A 250 11.60 4.60 -13.59
CA TYR A 250 11.25 4.89 -12.20
C TYR A 250 11.08 3.65 -11.33
N VAL A 251 10.62 2.51 -11.88
CA VAL A 251 10.64 1.23 -11.15
C VAL A 251 12.08 0.79 -10.87
N SER A 252 13.00 0.96 -11.82
CA SER A 252 14.40 0.63 -11.60
C SER A 252 14.99 1.49 -10.46
N LYS A 253 14.76 2.81 -10.50
CA LYS A 253 15.14 3.73 -9.42
C LYS A 253 14.51 3.38 -8.07
N PHE A 254 13.25 2.91 -8.05
CA PHE A 254 12.58 2.45 -6.84
C PHE A 254 13.30 1.25 -6.20
N PHE A 255 13.80 0.30 -7.00
CA PHE A 255 14.57 -0.85 -6.51
C PHE A 255 16.02 -0.48 -6.14
N ASP A 256 16.61 0.54 -6.77
CA ASP A 256 17.95 1.05 -6.43
C ASP A 256 17.98 1.86 -5.11
N CYS A 257 16.81 2.29 -4.62
CA CYS A 257 16.69 2.92 -3.31
C CYS A 257 17.14 1.94 -2.22
N HIS A 258 18.15 2.34 -1.44
CA HIS A 258 18.69 1.51 -0.37
C HIS A 258 17.66 1.33 0.75
N GLU A 259 17.64 0.16 1.41
CA GLU A 259 16.77 -0.17 2.55
C GLU A 259 15.24 -0.26 2.32
N ASN A 260 14.60 -1.02 3.22
CA ASN A 260 13.17 -0.99 3.42
C ASN A 260 12.82 0.34 4.12
N ALA A 261 12.13 1.24 3.42
CA ALA A 261 11.76 2.57 3.94
C ALA A 261 10.87 2.53 5.20
N TRP A 262 10.29 1.37 5.52
CA TRP A 262 9.42 1.17 6.69
C TRP A 262 9.78 -0.15 7.38
N ALA A 263 9.78 -0.18 8.73
CA ALA A 263 9.90 -1.42 9.50
C ALA A 263 8.58 -2.21 9.52
N SER A 264 7.45 -1.49 9.52
CA SER A 264 6.09 -2.03 9.59
C SER A 264 5.55 -2.50 8.24
N LEU A 265 4.55 -3.39 8.29
CA LEU A 265 3.66 -3.66 7.15
C LEU A 265 2.67 -2.50 7.02
N VAL A 266 2.60 -1.89 5.84
CA VAL A 266 1.72 -0.75 5.52
C VAL A 266 1.02 -0.94 4.18
N VAL A 267 -0.09 -0.23 3.99
CA VAL A 267 -0.97 -0.30 2.81
C VAL A 267 -0.26 -0.02 1.48
N SER A 268 0.77 0.82 1.47
CA SER A 268 1.52 1.14 0.24
C SER A 268 2.21 -0.08 -0.38
N HIS A 269 2.55 -1.11 0.41
CA HIS A 269 3.14 -2.33 -0.13
C HIS A 269 2.18 -3.07 -1.09
N ILE A 270 0.87 -2.90 -0.95
CA ILE A 270 -0.14 -3.51 -1.82
C ILE A 270 0.05 -3.02 -3.26
N TYR A 271 0.08 -1.71 -3.44
CA TYR A 271 0.32 -1.09 -4.75
C TYR A 271 1.74 -1.28 -5.23
N ASN A 272 2.74 -1.23 -4.34
CA ASN A 272 4.12 -1.54 -4.72
C ASN A 272 4.18 -2.91 -5.40
N ALA A 273 3.68 -3.97 -4.75
CA ALA A 273 3.69 -5.31 -5.32
C ALA A 273 2.93 -5.39 -6.65
N LEU A 274 1.71 -4.84 -6.72
CA LEU A 274 0.92 -4.89 -7.95
C LEU A 274 1.63 -4.20 -9.12
N TYR A 275 1.98 -2.92 -8.98
CA TYR A 275 2.49 -2.14 -10.11
C TYR A 275 3.92 -2.49 -10.47
N THR A 276 4.80 -2.86 -9.51
CA THR A 276 6.12 -3.39 -9.89
C THR A 276 5.99 -4.69 -10.66
N GLY A 277 5.04 -5.55 -10.29
CA GLY A 277 4.72 -6.79 -11.02
C GLY A 277 4.25 -6.53 -12.45
N LEU A 278 3.24 -5.67 -12.63
CA LEU A 278 2.69 -5.31 -13.93
C LEU A 278 3.74 -4.70 -14.85
N ILE A 279 4.51 -3.73 -14.35
CA ILE A 279 5.59 -3.09 -15.12
C ILE A 279 6.65 -4.13 -15.48
N SER A 280 6.98 -5.06 -14.57
CA SER A 280 8.00 -6.07 -14.83
C SER A 280 7.59 -7.05 -15.92
N PHE A 281 6.37 -7.58 -15.89
CA PHE A 281 5.89 -8.48 -16.94
C PHE A 281 5.72 -7.77 -18.29
N TRP A 282 5.29 -6.50 -18.29
CA TRP A 282 5.27 -5.68 -19.49
C TRP A 282 6.67 -5.51 -20.11
N VAL A 283 7.68 -5.13 -19.30
CA VAL A 283 9.06 -4.96 -19.78
C VAL A 283 9.62 -6.30 -20.28
N ALA A 284 9.37 -7.40 -19.56
CA ALA A 284 9.80 -8.73 -19.94
C ALA A 284 9.27 -9.14 -21.32
N ARG A 285 8.01 -8.80 -21.63
CA ARG A 285 7.37 -9.08 -22.92
C ARG A 285 7.94 -8.25 -24.07
N LYS A 286 8.39 -7.02 -23.82
CA LYS A 286 8.90 -6.10 -24.87
C LYS A 286 10.42 -6.08 -25.01
N SER A 287 11.17 -6.68 -24.08
CA SER A 287 12.64 -6.64 -24.07
C SER A 287 13.29 -8.00 -24.31
N ARG A 288 14.49 -8.00 -24.90
CA ARG A 288 15.31 -9.20 -25.10
C ARG A 288 16.07 -9.64 -23.84
N ASP A 289 16.31 -8.73 -22.89
CA ASP A 289 16.94 -9.01 -21.60
C ASP A 289 15.88 -8.99 -20.48
N ALA A 290 15.10 -10.06 -20.43
CA ALA A 290 13.90 -10.15 -19.61
C ALA A 290 14.11 -10.84 -18.26
N GLN A 291 15.25 -11.49 -18.01
CA GLN A 291 15.38 -12.43 -16.89
C GLN A 291 15.24 -11.75 -15.52
N CYS A 292 15.86 -10.57 -15.34
CA CYS A 292 15.73 -9.81 -14.10
C CYS A 292 14.29 -9.29 -13.89
N TRP A 293 13.59 -8.95 -14.97
CA TRP A 293 12.21 -8.47 -14.94
C TRP A 293 11.23 -9.61 -14.63
N ILE A 294 11.39 -10.77 -15.25
CA ILE A 294 10.59 -11.97 -14.92
C ILE A 294 10.74 -12.33 -13.44
N ALA A 295 11.97 -12.30 -12.91
CA ALA A 295 12.21 -12.56 -11.49
C ALA A 295 11.47 -11.56 -10.57
N ARG A 296 11.53 -10.25 -10.88
CA ARG A 296 10.81 -9.20 -10.13
C ARG A 296 9.28 -9.36 -10.22
N GLY A 297 8.78 -9.68 -11.41
CA GLY A 297 7.36 -9.98 -11.64
C GLY A 297 6.89 -11.16 -10.79
N ASN A 298 7.65 -12.25 -10.79
CA ASN A 298 7.35 -13.46 -10.03
C ASN A 298 7.40 -13.24 -8.51
N GLU A 299 8.34 -12.44 -8.02
CA GLU A 299 8.39 -12.05 -6.59
C GLU A 299 7.14 -11.26 -6.18
N SER A 300 6.74 -10.30 -7.02
CA SER A 300 5.52 -9.50 -6.82
C SER A 300 4.26 -10.37 -6.82
N LYS A 301 4.15 -11.29 -7.78
CA LYS A 301 3.06 -12.26 -7.90
C LYS A 301 2.98 -13.19 -6.70
N LEU A 302 4.11 -13.75 -6.26
CA LEU A 302 4.19 -14.61 -5.08
C LEU A 302 3.80 -13.86 -3.81
N THR A 303 4.19 -12.59 -3.69
CA THR A 303 3.81 -11.74 -2.56
C THR A 303 2.30 -11.55 -2.47
N LEU A 304 1.65 -11.17 -3.58
CA LEU A 304 0.20 -11.02 -3.63
C LEU A 304 -0.54 -12.35 -3.42
N LYS A 305 0.00 -13.46 -3.95
CA LYS A 305 -0.56 -14.80 -3.72
C LYS A 305 -0.56 -15.17 -2.23
N ARG A 306 0.55 -14.94 -1.53
CA ARG A 306 0.65 -15.16 -0.07
C ARG A 306 -0.33 -14.29 0.70
N TRP A 307 -0.54 -13.04 0.29
CA TRP A 307 -1.55 -12.18 0.93
C TRP A 307 -2.99 -12.62 0.59
N ALA A 308 -3.24 -13.19 -0.58
CA ALA A 308 -4.54 -13.77 -0.91
C ALA A 308 -4.89 -15.00 -0.05
N GLU A 309 -3.90 -15.68 0.54
CA GLU A 309 -4.12 -16.73 1.54
C GLU A 309 -4.68 -16.15 2.86
N SER A 310 -4.34 -14.91 3.23
CA SER A 310 -4.89 -14.24 4.41
C SER A 310 -6.19 -13.50 4.14
N SER A 311 -6.34 -12.88 2.96
CA SER A 311 -7.58 -12.23 2.54
C SER A 311 -7.77 -12.27 1.03
N ARG A 312 -8.63 -13.19 0.56
CA ARG A 312 -9.03 -13.20 -0.86
C ARG A 312 -9.72 -11.90 -1.27
N TRP A 313 -10.51 -11.32 -0.37
CA TRP A 313 -11.28 -10.11 -0.64
C TRP A 313 -10.40 -8.97 -1.16
N THR A 314 -9.26 -8.71 -0.49
CA THR A 314 -8.40 -7.56 -0.82
C THR A 314 -7.40 -7.86 -1.95
N PHE A 315 -6.94 -9.11 -2.09
CA PHE A 315 -5.75 -9.44 -2.90
C PHE A 315 -6.02 -10.32 -4.12
N GLU A 316 -7.14 -11.03 -4.19
CA GLU A 316 -7.39 -12.04 -5.22
C GLU A 316 -7.37 -11.44 -6.63
N ASN A 317 -8.03 -10.31 -6.85
CA ASN A 317 -8.08 -9.66 -8.17
C ASN A 317 -6.70 -9.18 -8.64
N LYS A 318 -5.88 -8.64 -7.74
CA LYS A 318 -4.50 -8.18 -8.02
C LYS A 318 -3.60 -9.37 -8.36
N TRP A 319 -3.75 -10.47 -7.62
CA TRP A 319 -3.01 -11.70 -7.89
C TRP A 319 -3.38 -12.28 -9.25
N TYR A 320 -4.68 -12.43 -9.58
CA TYR A 320 -5.10 -12.91 -10.90
C TYR A 320 -4.62 -12.00 -12.03
N LEU A 321 -4.60 -10.68 -11.82
CA LEU A 321 -4.09 -9.75 -12.84
C LEU A 321 -2.60 -9.98 -13.14
N LEU A 322 -1.80 -10.29 -12.11
CA LEU A 322 -0.38 -10.67 -12.32
C LEU A 322 -0.23 -12.07 -12.94
N GLU A 323 -1.09 -13.04 -12.63
CA GLU A 323 -1.10 -14.34 -13.32
C GLU A 323 -1.43 -14.16 -14.83
N ALA A 324 -2.33 -13.23 -15.16
CA ALA A 324 -2.67 -12.91 -16.55
C ALA A 324 -1.49 -12.31 -17.31
N GLU A 325 -0.82 -11.29 -16.76
CA GLU A 325 0.33 -10.64 -17.41
C GLU A 325 1.56 -11.56 -17.49
N GLU A 326 1.78 -12.42 -16.49
CA GLU A 326 2.83 -13.44 -16.57
C GLU A 326 2.53 -14.44 -17.69
N SER A 327 1.33 -15.01 -17.73
CA SER A 327 0.90 -15.95 -18.78
C SER A 327 1.05 -15.32 -20.16
N PHE A 328 0.68 -14.04 -20.29
CA PHE A 328 0.85 -13.28 -21.52
C PHE A 328 2.33 -13.11 -21.89
N SER A 329 3.20 -12.83 -20.92
CA SER A 329 4.65 -12.72 -21.15
C SER A 329 5.29 -14.04 -21.61
N HIS A 330 4.68 -15.18 -21.29
CA HIS A 330 5.10 -16.52 -21.71
C HIS A 330 4.39 -17.04 -22.98
N ASN A 331 3.53 -16.22 -23.59
CA ASN A 331 2.69 -16.60 -24.73
C ASN A 331 1.66 -17.73 -24.44
N ASP A 332 1.29 -17.93 -23.17
CA ASP A 332 0.15 -18.77 -22.80
C ASP A 332 -1.14 -17.94 -22.82
N TYR A 333 -1.64 -17.71 -24.03
CA TYR A 333 -2.76 -16.80 -24.28
C TYR A 333 -4.09 -17.31 -23.70
N GLU A 334 -4.31 -18.63 -23.66
CA GLU A 334 -5.53 -19.21 -23.08
C GLU A 334 -5.56 -19.03 -21.56
N ALA A 335 -4.43 -19.27 -20.89
CA ALA A 335 -4.31 -18.99 -19.46
C ALA A 335 -4.48 -17.49 -19.18
N ALA A 336 -3.82 -16.61 -19.96
CA ALA A 336 -3.94 -15.16 -19.82
C ALA A 336 -5.40 -14.69 -19.91
N LYS A 337 -6.13 -15.14 -20.94
CA LYS A 337 -7.55 -14.81 -21.15
C LYS A 337 -8.43 -15.26 -19.99
N SER A 338 -8.18 -16.45 -19.44
CA SER A 338 -8.89 -16.96 -18.27
C SER A 338 -8.61 -16.11 -17.02
N PHE A 339 -7.35 -15.76 -16.78
CA PHE A 339 -6.97 -14.96 -15.61
C PHE A 339 -7.46 -13.51 -15.67
N TYR A 340 -7.48 -12.88 -16.85
CA TYR A 340 -8.11 -11.55 -17.00
C TYR A 340 -9.59 -11.57 -16.59
N LYS A 341 -10.35 -12.57 -17.05
CA LYS A 341 -11.76 -12.74 -16.66
C LYS A 341 -11.92 -12.93 -15.16
N GLN A 342 -11.05 -13.73 -14.53
CA GLN A 342 -11.04 -13.93 -13.08
C GLN A 342 -10.70 -12.64 -12.32
N ALA A 343 -9.70 -11.89 -12.77
CA ALA A 343 -9.31 -10.61 -12.18
C ALA A 343 -10.46 -9.59 -12.24
N ILE A 344 -11.11 -9.45 -13.40
CA ILE A 344 -12.28 -8.57 -13.60
C ILE A 344 -13.44 -8.99 -12.69
N SER A 345 -13.79 -10.28 -12.69
CA SER A 345 -14.90 -10.80 -11.87
C SER A 345 -14.64 -10.59 -10.38
N SER A 346 -13.41 -10.83 -9.91
CA SER A 346 -13.03 -10.65 -8.50
C SER A 346 -13.03 -9.15 -8.12
N ALA A 347 -12.48 -8.28 -8.98
CA ALA A 347 -12.48 -6.83 -8.75
C ALA A 347 -13.91 -6.27 -8.63
N LYS A 348 -14.81 -6.71 -9.52
CA LYS A 348 -16.23 -6.36 -9.51
C LYS A 348 -16.94 -6.86 -8.24
N LEU A 349 -16.73 -8.13 -7.89
CA LEU A 349 -17.32 -8.75 -6.70
C LEU A 349 -16.93 -8.01 -5.42
N HIS A 350 -15.65 -7.66 -5.29
CA HIS A 350 -15.09 -6.99 -4.12
C HIS A 350 -15.13 -5.45 -4.20
N LYS A 351 -15.74 -4.89 -5.26
CA LYS A 351 -16.00 -3.45 -5.47
C LYS A 351 -14.75 -2.58 -5.61
N PHE A 352 -13.68 -3.11 -6.22
CA PHE A 352 -12.50 -2.33 -6.60
C PHE A 352 -12.67 -1.75 -8.00
N VAL A 353 -13.51 -0.71 -8.14
CA VAL A 353 -13.91 -0.12 -9.45
C VAL A 353 -12.73 0.26 -10.34
N HIS A 354 -11.68 0.83 -9.77
CA HIS A 354 -10.47 1.25 -10.48
C HIS A 354 -9.57 0.09 -10.90
N GLU A 355 -9.55 -1.01 -10.15
CA GLU A 355 -8.80 -2.22 -10.53
C GLU A 355 -9.60 -3.08 -11.51
N GLU A 356 -10.93 -3.03 -11.44
CA GLU A 356 -11.82 -3.54 -12.48
C GLU A 356 -11.53 -2.80 -13.80
N ALA A 357 -11.47 -1.46 -13.78
CA ALA A 357 -11.11 -0.65 -14.94
C ALA A 357 -9.72 -1.01 -15.50
N LEU A 358 -8.72 -1.15 -14.64
CA LEU A 358 -7.37 -1.55 -15.03
C LEU A 358 -7.33 -2.95 -15.64
N ALA A 359 -8.05 -3.91 -15.06
CA ALA A 359 -8.11 -5.28 -15.58
C ALA A 359 -8.81 -5.33 -16.95
N TYR A 360 -9.90 -4.57 -17.16
CA TYR A 360 -10.50 -4.40 -18.48
C TYR A 360 -9.51 -3.76 -19.46
N GLU A 361 -8.81 -2.70 -19.07
CA GLU A 361 -7.84 -2.04 -19.93
C GLU A 361 -6.74 -3.01 -20.38
N LEU A 362 -6.10 -3.71 -19.45
CA LEU A 362 -5.03 -4.66 -19.78
C LEU A 362 -5.53 -5.83 -20.66
N ALA A 363 -6.73 -6.35 -20.39
CA ALA A 363 -7.38 -7.33 -21.24
C ALA A 363 -7.65 -6.79 -22.66
N ALA A 364 -8.07 -5.53 -22.79
CA ALA A 364 -8.29 -4.88 -24.08
C ALA A 364 -7.00 -4.84 -24.91
N TYR A 365 -5.88 -4.47 -24.29
CA TYR A 365 -4.56 -4.45 -24.94
C TYR A 365 -4.05 -5.85 -25.27
N PHE A 366 -4.32 -6.84 -24.43
CA PHE A 366 -4.03 -8.23 -24.74
C PHE A 366 -4.75 -8.68 -26.02
N HIS A 367 -6.06 -8.44 -26.11
CA HIS A 367 -6.84 -8.77 -27.31
C HIS A 367 -6.40 -7.98 -28.55
N LEU A 368 -6.01 -6.71 -28.37
CA LEU A 368 -5.46 -5.88 -29.44
C LEU A 368 -4.17 -6.48 -30.02
N GLU A 369 -3.24 -6.92 -29.15
CA GLU A 369 -1.97 -7.53 -29.59
C GLU A 369 -2.17 -8.89 -30.27
N LEU A 370 -3.29 -9.58 -30.02
CA LEU A 370 -3.68 -10.80 -30.73
C LEU A 370 -4.42 -10.54 -32.05
N GLY A 371 -4.74 -9.28 -32.37
CA GLY A 371 -5.54 -8.90 -33.54
C GLY A 371 -7.04 -9.10 -33.37
N GLU A 372 -7.51 -9.38 -32.15
CA GLU A 372 -8.94 -9.58 -31.81
C GLU A 372 -9.64 -8.22 -31.59
N MET A 373 -9.79 -7.44 -32.66
CA MET A 373 -10.21 -6.03 -32.62
C MET A 373 -11.58 -5.79 -31.97
N GLU A 374 -12.60 -6.59 -32.32
CA GLU A 374 -13.96 -6.45 -31.77
C GLU A 374 -13.96 -6.67 -30.25
N GLN A 375 -13.34 -7.76 -29.81
CA GLN A 375 -13.22 -8.08 -28.40
C GLN A 375 -12.42 -7.00 -27.65
N SER A 376 -11.31 -6.54 -28.23
CA SER A 376 -10.51 -5.46 -27.67
C SER A 376 -11.32 -4.18 -27.44
N MET A 377 -12.12 -3.76 -28.42
CA MET A 377 -12.99 -2.59 -28.31
C MET A 377 -14.01 -2.73 -27.17
N GLU A 378 -14.63 -3.90 -27.02
CA GLU A 378 -15.57 -4.16 -25.91
C GLU A 378 -14.91 -3.95 -24.54
N TYR A 379 -13.70 -4.51 -24.35
CA TYR A 379 -12.94 -4.33 -23.11
C TYR A 379 -12.52 -2.87 -22.90
N PHE A 380 -12.16 -2.13 -23.95
CA PHE A 380 -11.84 -0.69 -23.84
C PHE A 380 -13.03 0.15 -23.39
N LEU A 381 -14.21 -0.10 -23.96
CA LEU A 381 -15.44 0.60 -23.55
C LEU A 381 -15.77 0.30 -22.08
N ALA A 382 -15.66 -0.96 -21.65
CA ALA A 382 -15.88 -1.34 -20.25
C ALA A 382 -14.85 -0.69 -19.31
N ALA A 383 -13.58 -0.63 -19.70
CA ALA A 383 -12.54 0.07 -18.93
C ALA A 383 -12.86 1.56 -18.77
N HIS A 384 -13.24 2.22 -19.87
CA HIS A 384 -13.61 3.64 -19.87
C HIS A 384 -14.79 3.92 -18.92
N GLU A 385 -15.85 3.10 -18.97
CA GLU A 385 -16.99 3.25 -18.05
C GLU A 385 -16.59 3.15 -16.57
N ARG A 386 -15.75 2.17 -16.21
CA ARG A 386 -15.33 1.98 -14.81
C ARG A 386 -14.37 3.09 -14.36
N TYR A 387 -13.46 3.56 -15.22
CA TYR A 387 -12.64 4.74 -14.91
C TYR A 387 -13.50 6.00 -14.72
N HIS A 388 -14.54 6.17 -15.55
CA HIS A 388 -15.48 7.27 -15.43
C HIS A 388 -16.24 7.19 -14.10
N GLU A 389 -16.69 6.00 -13.69
CA GLU A 389 -17.36 5.77 -12.39
C GLU A 389 -16.44 6.09 -11.19
N TRP A 390 -15.15 5.77 -11.30
CA TRP A 390 -14.14 6.13 -10.30
C TRP A 390 -13.84 7.65 -10.26
N GLY A 391 -14.14 8.36 -11.35
CA GLY A 391 -13.88 9.80 -11.52
C GLY A 391 -12.52 10.11 -12.14
N ALA A 392 -11.88 9.14 -12.82
CA ALA A 392 -10.60 9.31 -13.47
C ALA A 392 -10.76 9.86 -14.91
N PHE A 393 -11.33 11.05 -15.06
CA PHE A 393 -11.67 11.61 -16.38
C PHE A 393 -10.43 11.89 -17.24
N GLY A 394 -9.31 12.32 -16.65
CA GLY A 394 -8.05 12.48 -17.36
C GLY A 394 -7.54 11.17 -17.95
N LYS A 395 -7.70 10.06 -17.21
CA LYS A 395 -7.40 8.72 -17.74
C LYS A 395 -8.39 8.28 -18.81
N CYS A 396 -9.69 8.61 -18.66
CA CYS A 396 -10.71 8.34 -19.67
C CYS A 396 -10.39 9.04 -21.01
N SER A 397 -10.06 10.32 -20.98
CA SER A 397 -9.68 11.09 -22.17
C SER A 397 -8.45 10.50 -22.86
N SER A 398 -7.40 10.17 -22.10
CA SER A 398 -6.20 9.53 -22.63
C SER A 398 -6.51 8.17 -23.28
N LEU A 399 -7.39 7.37 -22.68
CA LEU A 399 -7.80 6.08 -23.24
C LEU A 399 -8.63 6.27 -24.53
N PHE A 400 -9.54 7.24 -24.53
CA PHE A 400 -10.36 7.57 -25.69
C PHE A 400 -9.52 8.01 -26.89
N GLU A 401 -8.53 8.88 -26.69
CA GLU A 401 -7.59 9.31 -27.74
C GLU A 401 -6.81 8.14 -28.34
N PHE A 402 -6.34 7.22 -27.49
CA PHE A 402 -5.66 6.00 -27.94
C PHE A 402 -6.59 5.11 -28.78
N VAL A 403 -7.81 4.87 -28.32
CA VAL A 403 -8.79 4.02 -29.03
C VAL A 403 -9.16 4.66 -30.36
N ASN A 404 -9.44 5.96 -30.39
CA ASN A 404 -9.80 6.67 -31.62
C ASN A 404 -8.67 6.61 -32.67
N SER A 405 -7.41 6.75 -32.25
CA SER A 405 -6.26 6.65 -33.16
C SER A 405 -5.98 5.22 -33.64
N SER A 406 -6.20 4.21 -32.80
CA SER A 406 -5.88 2.82 -33.13
C SER A 406 -6.95 2.13 -33.98
N PHE A 407 -8.22 2.51 -33.83
CA PHE A 407 -9.36 1.88 -34.51
C PHE A 407 -9.95 2.75 -35.63
N SER A 408 -9.29 3.84 -36.03
CA SER A 408 -9.71 4.64 -37.17
C SER A 408 -9.50 3.88 -38.50
N PRO A 409 -10.39 4.04 -39.51
CA PRO A 409 -10.25 3.34 -40.79
C PRO A 409 -8.90 3.59 -41.49
N ALA A 410 -8.29 4.75 -41.28
CA ALA A 410 -7.01 5.14 -41.89
C ALA A 410 -5.78 4.40 -41.31
N SER A 411 -5.85 3.85 -40.09
CA SER A 411 -4.75 3.07 -39.48
C SER A 411 -4.82 1.57 -39.83
N ILE A 412 -5.99 1.08 -40.25
CA ILE A 412 -6.19 -0.31 -40.66
C ILE A 412 -5.65 -0.56 -42.09
N GLU A 413 -5.61 0.47 -42.93
CA GLU A 413 -5.06 0.38 -44.30
C GLU A 413 -3.52 0.36 -44.35
N SER A 414 -2.81 0.81 -43.31
CA SER A 414 -1.34 0.84 -43.31
C SER A 414 -0.67 -0.52 -43.00
N ASP A 415 -1.39 -1.46 -42.40
CA ASP A 415 -0.88 -2.82 -42.10
C ASP A 415 -1.26 -3.86 -43.18
N VAL A 416 -1.94 -3.44 -44.25
CA VAL A 416 -2.39 -4.31 -45.37
C VAL A 416 -1.76 -3.93 -46.72
N ALA A 417 -0.80 -3.01 -46.75
CA ALA A 417 0.00 -2.75 -47.95
C ALA A 417 1.21 -3.72 -48.01
N PRO A 418 1.45 -4.41 -49.15
CA PRO A 418 2.34 -5.57 -49.26
C PRO A 418 3.84 -5.29 -49.10
#